data_AF-Q55CV4-F1
#
_entry.id   AF-Q55CV4-F1
#
_cell.length_a   1.000
_cell.length_b   1.000
_cell.length_c   1.000
_cell.angle_alpha   90.00
_cell.angle_beta   90.00
_cell.angle_gamma   90.00
#
_symmetry.space_group_name_H-M   'P 1'
#
loop_
_entity.id
_entity.type
_entity.pdbx_description
1 polymer ?
#
loop_
_entity_poly.entity_id
_entity_poly.type
_entity_poly.pdbx_seq_one_letter_code
_entity_poly.pdbx_strand_id
1 'polypeptide(L)'
;MVEYLPSTPRYLKVPLIILNVILWLLGLVLVIIGGICVGFFSRFKELQEVGGVSESIKSISVSLPAGVLSIGIFFMVLTVAGCIVAYKEKMVGLVFYTILMLVLLVVLIGIGGEALTYHNADIGIEIEDNWKNISYSNQSVVIKKLEQFFECCCFDESDLKLNCTALCPQDDQKNILYNGTFCYDVIFGAVNSKLYLVGSAGVAIGVIELVSLMFALFLIVRLYKSNSYR
;
A
#
# COMPACT_ATOMS: atom_id res chain seq x y z
N MET A 1 -4.65 44.58 31.60
CA MET A 1 -3.79 44.33 30.43
C MET A 1 -3.98 42.87 30.04
N VAL A 2 -5.07 42.55 29.32
CA VAL A 2 -5.18 41.23 28.68
C VAL A 2 -4.46 41.41 27.35
N GLU A 3 -3.15 41.25 27.41
CA GLU A 3 -2.31 41.25 26.22
C GLU A 3 -2.79 40.07 25.38
N TYR A 4 -3.55 40.38 24.33
CA TYR A 4 -3.88 39.46 23.26
C TYR A 4 -2.55 38.95 22.73
N LEU A 5 -2.06 37.84 23.30
CA LEU A 5 -0.94 37.14 22.71
C LEU A 5 -1.35 36.89 21.26
N PRO A 6 -0.58 37.38 20.27
CA PRO A 6 -1.03 37.42 18.90
C PRO A 6 -1.43 36.02 18.46
N SER A 7 -2.61 35.93 17.83
CA SER A 7 -3.09 34.69 17.22
C SER A 7 -1.93 33.94 16.56
N THR A 8 -1.83 32.63 16.79
CA THR A 8 -0.69 31.85 16.29
C THR A 8 -0.51 32.15 14.80
N PRO A 9 0.71 32.46 14.37
CA PRO A 9 0.94 33.13 13.12
C PRO A 9 0.48 32.23 12.01
N ARG A 10 -0.19 32.86 11.05
CA ARG A 10 -0.72 32.20 9.87
C ARG A 10 0.34 31.38 9.13
N TYR A 11 1.62 31.78 9.20
CA TYR A 11 2.74 31.06 8.56
C TYR A 11 3.07 29.69 9.17
N LEU A 12 2.66 29.37 10.40
CA LEU A 12 2.84 28.01 10.95
C LEU A 12 1.65 27.10 10.63
N LYS A 13 0.43 27.64 10.69
CA LYS A 13 -0.80 26.86 10.47
C LYS A 13 -1.03 26.52 9.01
N VAL A 14 -0.84 27.50 8.12
CA VAL A 14 -1.19 27.35 6.70
C VAL A 14 -0.38 26.23 6.03
N PRO A 15 0.96 26.13 6.21
CA PRO A 15 1.71 25.01 5.68
C PRO A 15 1.26 23.66 6.23
N LEU A 16 1.02 23.55 7.54
CA LEU A 16 0.54 22.31 8.15
C LEU A 16 -0.81 21.87 7.55
N ILE A 17 -1.74 22.81 7.37
CA ILE A 17 -3.05 22.53 6.75
C ILE A 17 -2.86 22.11 5.28
N ILE A 18 -2.03 22.80 4.51
CA ILE A 18 -1.76 22.46 3.11
C ILE A 18 -1.15 21.06 2.99
N LEU A 19 -0.13 20.75 3.80
CA LEU A 19 0.52 19.44 3.80
C LEU A 19 -0.46 18.33 4.19
N ASN A 20 -1.32 18.57 5.18
CA ASN A 20 -2.37 17.62 5.54
C ASN A 20 -3.41 17.43 4.44
N VAL A 21 -3.75 18.47 3.68
CA VAL A 21 -4.62 18.33 2.50
C VAL A 21 -3.93 17.49 1.41
N ILE A 22 -2.63 17.65 1.20
CA ILE A 22 -1.86 16.82 0.27
C ILE A 22 -1.85 15.35 0.74
N LEU A 23 -1.55 15.11 2.01
CA LEU A 23 -1.58 13.76 2.60
C LEU A 23 -2.98 13.15 2.55
N TRP A 24 -4.03 13.95 2.72
CA TRP A 24 -5.42 13.51 2.58
C TRP A 24 -5.72 13.05 1.15
N LEU A 25 -5.25 13.78 0.13
CA LEU A 25 -5.37 13.37 -1.27
C LEU A 25 -4.62 12.07 -1.54
N LEU A 26 -3.43 11.89 -0.97
CA LEU A 26 -2.68 10.63 -1.08
C LEU A 26 -3.41 9.48 -0.39
N GLY A 27 -4.03 9.72 0.78
CA GLY A 27 -4.92 8.77 1.45
C GLY A 27 -6.12 8.39 0.59
N LEU A 28 -6.73 9.35 -0.11
CA LEU A 28 -7.83 9.09 -1.04
C LEU A 28 -7.39 8.20 -2.21
N VAL A 29 -6.19 8.43 -2.77
CA VAL A 29 -5.61 7.57 -3.82
C VAL A 29 -5.42 6.14 -3.29
N LEU A 30 -4.90 5.97 -2.07
CA LEU A 30 -4.77 4.66 -1.42
C LEU A 30 -6.12 3.96 -1.25
N VAL A 31 -7.18 4.68 -0.86
CA VAL A 31 -8.54 4.13 -0.73
C VAL A 31 -9.09 3.67 -2.09
N ILE A 32 -8.90 4.46 -3.15
CA ILE A 32 -9.36 4.10 -4.50
C ILE A 32 -8.64 2.85 -4.98
N ILE A 33 -7.31 2.80 -4.86
CA ILE A 33 -6.49 1.65 -5.24
C ILE A 33 -6.88 0.43 -4.40
N GLY A 34 -6.94 0.58 -3.08
CA GLY A 34 -7.35 -0.47 -2.15
C GLY A 34 -8.73 -1.03 -2.48
N GLY A 35 -9.70 -0.18 -2.80
CA GLY A 35 -11.04 -0.58 -3.20
C GLY A 35 -11.06 -1.39 -4.50
N ILE A 36 -10.32 -0.95 -5.52
CA ILE A 36 -10.16 -1.68 -6.79
C ILE A 36 -9.50 -3.04 -6.54
N CYS A 37 -8.42 -3.09 -5.75
CA CYS A 37 -7.71 -4.31 -5.40
C CYS A 37 -8.59 -5.29 -4.63
N VAL A 38 -9.32 -4.82 -3.61
CA VAL A 38 -10.27 -5.66 -2.86
C VAL A 38 -11.33 -6.25 -3.79
N GLY A 39 -11.90 -5.45 -4.69
CA GLY A 39 -12.89 -5.93 -5.67
C GLY A 39 -12.32 -6.98 -6.63
N PHE A 40 -11.07 -6.83 -7.05
CA PHE A 40 -10.38 -7.81 -7.89
C PHE A 40 -10.09 -9.10 -7.12
N PHE A 41 -9.45 -9.02 -5.94
CA PHE A 41 -9.07 -10.19 -5.14
C PHE A 41 -10.27 -10.94 -4.55
N SER A 42 -11.39 -10.26 -4.27
CA SER A 42 -12.63 -10.93 -3.82
C SER A 42 -13.14 -11.93 -4.87
N ARG A 43 -12.98 -11.64 -6.17
CA ARG A 43 -13.33 -12.58 -7.25
C ARG A 43 -12.41 -13.80 -7.32
N PHE A 44 -11.19 -13.69 -6.80
CA PHE A 44 -10.28 -14.84 -6.65
C PHE A 44 -10.61 -15.63 -5.38
N LYS A 45 -10.99 -14.95 -4.30
CA LYS A 45 -11.36 -15.58 -3.03
C LYS A 45 -12.48 -16.61 -3.20
N GLU A 46 -13.55 -16.27 -3.93
CA GLU A 46 -14.65 -17.22 -4.20
C GLU A 46 -14.16 -18.49 -4.90
N LEU A 47 -13.19 -18.37 -5.82
CA LEU A 47 -12.57 -19.53 -6.45
C LEU A 47 -11.66 -20.32 -5.52
N GLN A 48 -10.96 -19.61 -4.62
CA GLN A 48 -10.08 -20.23 -3.64
C GLN A 48 -10.89 -21.03 -2.60
N GLU A 49 -12.08 -20.56 -2.23
CA GLU A 49 -12.97 -21.28 -1.31
C GLU A 49 -13.44 -22.62 -1.92
N VAL A 50 -13.82 -22.64 -3.20
CA VAL A 50 -14.22 -23.90 -3.87
C VAL A 50 -13.04 -24.82 -4.22
N GLY A 51 -11.85 -24.25 -4.45
CA GLY A 51 -10.65 -24.99 -4.88
C GLY A 51 -9.83 -25.64 -3.75
N GLY A 52 -10.22 -25.47 -2.48
CA GLY A 52 -9.52 -26.13 -1.36
C GLY A 52 -8.13 -25.57 -1.03
N VAL A 53 -7.90 -24.26 -1.23
CA VAL A 53 -6.60 -23.61 -0.90
C VAL A 53 -6.33 -23.64 0.61
N SER A 54 -5.05 -23.69 0.98
CA SER A 54 -4.58 -23.45 2.34
C SER A 54 -5.13 -22.13 2.92
N GLU A 55 -5.46 -22.14 4.21
CA GLU A 55 -6.00 -20.97 4.91
C GLU A 55 -5.04 -19.77 4.86
N SER A 56 -3.72 -20.02 4.80
CA SER A 56 -2.69 -18.99 4.71
C SER A 56 -2.83 -18.14 3.44
N ILE A 57 -2.95 -18.75 2.26
CA ILE A 57 -3.06 -17.99 1.00
C ILE A 57 -4.40 -17.24 0.95
N LYS A 58 -5.49 -17.86 1.42
CA LYS A 58 -6.81 -17.20 1.53
C LYS A 58 -6.75 -15.97 2.43
N SER A 59 -6.00 -16.07 3.53
CA SER A 59 -5.83 -14.94 4.45
C SER A 59 -5.03 -13.81 3.81
N ILE A 60 -3.94 -14.11 3.08
CA ILE A 60 -3.07 -13.11 2.45
C ILE A 60 -3.77 -12.38 1.30
N SER A 61 -4.50 -13.12 0.44
CA SER A 61 -5.18 -12.56 -0.73
C SER A 61 -6.27 -11.54 -0.36
N VAL A 62 -6.84 -11.67 0.84
CA VAL A 62 -7.84 -10.75 1.38
C VAL A 62 -7.22 -9.70 2.31
N SER A 63 -6.27 -10.10 3.16
CA SER A 63 -5.70 -9.21 4.18
C SER A 63 -4.89 -8.08 3.57
N LEU A 64 -4.16 -8.35 2.48
CA LEU A 64 -3.27 -7.34 1.90
C LEU A 64 -4.07 -6.18 1.25
N PRO A 65 -5.03 -6.41 0.33
CA PRO A 65 -5.87 -5.33 -0.19
C PRO A 65 -6.72 -4.63 0.88
N ALA A 66 -7.27 -5.39 1.84
CA ALA A 66 -8.03 -4.83 2.94
C ALA A 66 -7.15 -3.95 3.85
N GLY A 67 -5.89 -4.35 4.06
CA GLY A 67 -4.87 -3.60 4.76
C GLY A 67 -4.63 -2.24 4.10
N VAL A 68 -4.34 -2.21 2.80
CA VAL A 68 -4.15 -0.97 2.03
C VAL A 68 -5.37 -0.04 2.14
N LEU A 69 -6.58 -0.60 1.98
CA LEU A 69 -7.82 0.15 2.13
C LEU A 69 -7.98 0.74 3.55
N SER A 70 -7.72 -0.08 4.58
CA SER A 70 -7.85 0.33 5.99
C SER A 70 -6.85 1.44 6.37
N ILE A 71 -5.61 1.33 5.89
CA ILE A 71 -4.56 2.34 6.08
C ILE A 71 -4.99 3.63 5.39
N GLY A 72 -5.47 3.57 4.14
CA GLY A 72 -5.95 4.76 3.41
C GLY A 72 -7.07 5.50 4.14
N ILE A 73 -8.08 4.79 4.66
CA ILE A 73 -9.18 5.38 5.43
C ILE A 73 -8.64 6.03 6.72
N PHE A 74 -7.75 5.34 7.43
CA PHE A 74 -7.14 5.86 8.65
C PHE A 74 -6.35 7.15 8.38
N PHE A 75 -5.53 7.18 7.32
CA PHE A 75 -4.81 8.36 6.87
C PHE A 75 -5.75 9.53 6.54
N MET A 76 -6.88 9.27 5.87
CA MET A 76 -7.87 10.31 5.58
C MET A 76 -8.47 10.91 6.86
N VAL A 77 -8.81 10.08 7.84
CA VAL A 77 -9.36 10.56 9.13
C VAL A 77 -8.31 11.38 9.89
N LEU A 78 -7.08 10.88 9.96
CA LEU A 78 -5.98 11.56 10.65
C LEU A 78 -5.64 12.92 10.06
N THR A 79 -5.60 13.03 8.74
CA THR A 79 -5.26 14.28 8.05
C THR A 79 -6.38 15.33 8.19
N VAL A 80 -7.65 14.92 8.12
CA VAL A 80 -8.78 15.81 8.44
C VAL A 80 -8.73 16.27 9.89
N ALA A 81 -8.48 15.34 10.83
CA ALA A 81 -8.31 15.67 12.24
C ALA A 81 -7.15 16.66 12.43
N GLY A 82 -6.02 16.44 11.76
CA GLY A 82 -4.86 17.33 11.74
C GLY A 82 -5.22 18.74 11.27
N CYS A 83 -5.98 18.87 10.17
CA CYS A 83 -6.50 20.15 9.69
C CYS A 83 -7.38 20.86 10.73
N ILE A 84 -8.33 20.15 11.34
CA ILE A 84 -9.25 20.71 12.35
C ILE A 84 -8.50 21.15 13.60
N VAL A 85 -7.55 20.33 14.07
CA VAL A 85 -6.73 20.60 15.26
C VAL A 85 -5.82 21.80 15.03
N ALA A 86 -5.18 21.89 13.85
CA ALA A 86 -4.34 23.03 13.47
C ALA A 86 -5.16 24.32 13.38
N TYR A 87 -6.38 24.25 12.82
CA TYR A 87 -7.28 25.40 12.72
C TYR A 87 -7.76 25.88 14.10
N LYS A 88 -8.21 24.95 14.96
CA LYS A 88 -8.75 25.24 16.29
C LYS A 88 -7.70 25.45 17.38
N GLU A 89 -6.41 25.29 17.07
CA GLU A 89 -5.29 25.41 18.02
C GLU A 89 -5.45 24.53 19.28
N LYS A 90 -6.05 23.34 19.13
CA LYS A 90 -6.29 22.45 20.27
C LYS A 90 -5.02 21.71 20.66
N MET A 91 -4.38 22.16 21.73
CA MET A 91 -3.15 21.62 22.29
C MET A 91 -3.11 20.10 22.44
N VAL A 92 -4.08 19.56 23.18
CA VAL A 92 -4.18 18.12 23.43
C VAL A 92 -4.32 17.37 22.10
N GLY A 93 -5.18 17.84 21.20
CA GLY A 93 -5.36 17.24 19.88
C GLY A 93 -4.09 17.28 19.02
N LEU A 94 -3.28 18.33 19.15
CA LEU A 94 -2.06 18.50 18.36
C LEU A 94 -0.98 17.52 18.84
N VAL A 95 -0.88 17.29 20.15
CA VAL A 95 -0.01 16.25 20.72
C VAL A 95 -0.42 14.86 20.24
N PHE A 96 -1.72 14.52 20.32
CA PHE A 96 -2.22 13.22 19.82
C PHE A 96 -1.94 13.04 18.32
N TYR A 97 -2.21 14.06 17.51
CA TYR A 97 -1.91 14.06 16.09
C TYR A 97 -0.42 13.82 15.82
N THR A 98 0.47 14.53 16.50
CA THR A 98 1.93 14.36 16.35
C THR A 98 2.38 12.95 16.71
N ILE A 99 1.83 12.36 17.77
CA ILE A 99 2.16 10.97 18.16
C ILE A 99 1.72 9.98 17.07
N LEU A 100 0.50 10.14 16.55
CA LEU A 100 -0.03 9.24 15.52
C LEU A 100 0.75 9.35 14.20
N MET A 101 1.09 10.57 13.78
CA MET A 101 1.97 10.79 12.62
C MET A 101 3.38 10.25 12.86
N LEU A 102 3.92 10.33 14.09
CA LEU A 102 5.21 9.72 14.38
C LEU A 102 5.16 8.20 14.24
N VAL A 103 4.09 7.56 14.71
CA VAL A 103 3.89 6.10 14.54
C VAL A 103 3.81 5.74 13.07
N LEU A 104 3.06 6.49 12.26
CA LEU A 104 2.97 6.28 10.82
C LEU A 104 4.32 6.46 10.12
N LEU A 105 5.09 7.48 10.49
CA LEU A 105 6.44 7.69 9.96
C LEU A 105 7.35 6.48 10.26
N VAL A 106 7.28 5.92 11.47
CA VAL A 106 8.05 4.71 11.83
C VAL A 106 7.62 3.52 10.98
N VAL A 107 6.31 3.34 10.74
CA VAL A 107 5.78 2.29 9.86
C VAL A 107 6.26 2.48 8.42
N LEU A 108 6.26 3.72 7.90
CA LEU A 108 6.77 4.02 6.55
C LEU A 108 8.27 3.75 6.42
N ILE A 109 9.06 4.05 7.45
CA ILE A 109 10.49 3.71 7.47
C ILE A 109 10.68 2.19 7.46
N GLY A 110 9.86 1.44 8.21
CA GLY A 110 9.89 -0.03 8.20
C GLY A 110 9.59 -0.61 6.81
N ILE A 111 8.44 -0.23 6.24
CA ILE A 111 8.02 -0.69 4.90
C ILE A 111 9.02 -0.24 3.82
N GLY A 112 9.50 1.01 3.90
CA GLY A 112 10.48 1.55 2.96
C GLY A 112 11.84 0.86 3.05
N GLY A 113 12.27 0.51 4.27
CA GLY A 113 13.51 -0.24 4.51
C GLY A 113 13.45 -1.66 3.95
N GLU A 114 12.32 -2.35 4.14
CA GLU A 114 12.07 -3.67 3.55
C GLU A 114 12.06 -3.58 2.02
N ALA A 115 11.34 -2.63 1.44
CA ALA A 115 11.25 -2.44 -0.01
C ALA A 115 12.60 -2.13 -0.67
N LEU A 116 13.50 -1.42 0.03
CA LEU A 116 14.84 -1.09 -0.48
C LEU A 116 15.84 -2.25 -0.33
N THR A 117 15.66 -3.09 0.69
CA THR A 117 16.53 -4.23 0.97
C THR A 117 16.11 -5.48 0.19
N TYR A 118 14.90 -5.51 -0.35
CA TYR A 118 14.40 -6.63 -1.12
C TYR A 118 15.20 -6.76 -2.43
N HIS A 119 16.08 -7.77 -2.52
CA HIS A 119 16.90 -7.96 -3.70
C HIS A 119 16.11 -8.66 -4.80
N ASN A 120 16.51 -8.43 -6.05
CA ASN A 120 15.99 -9.15 -7.22
C ASN A 120 16.02 -10.68 -7.03
N ALA A 121 17.00 -11.23 -6.32
CA ALA A 121 17.06 -12.67 -6.05
C ALA A 121 15.93 -13.13 -5.10
N ASP A 122 15.64 -12.36 -4.05
CA ASP A 122 14.62 -12.70 -3.06
C ASP A 122 13.21 -12.67 -3.69
N ILE A 123 12.97 -11.69 -4.58
CA ILE A 123 11.74 -11.59 -5.38
C ILE A 123 11.52 -12.87 -6.20
N GLY A 124 12.58 -13.34 -6.88
CA GLY A 124 12.50 -14.52 -7.74
C GLY A 124 12.12 -15.77 -6.94
N ILE A 125 12.77 -15.99 -5.80
CA ILE A 125 12.52 -17.12 -4.90
C ILE A 125 11.09 -17.08 -4.36
N GLU A 126 10.62 -15.92 -3.90
CA GLU A 126 9.28 -15.74 -3.36
C GLU A 126 8.20 -15.97 -4.43
N ILE A 127 8.42 -15.51 -5.67
CA ILE A 127 7.50 -15.77 -6.78
C ILE A 127 7.45 -17.27 -7.09
N GLU A 128 8.61 -17.94 -7.14
CA GLU A 128 8.70 -19.37 -7.42
C GLU A 128 8.01 -20.22 -6.34
N ASP A 129 8.27 -19.94 -5.07
CA ASP A 129 7.66 -20.65 -3.94
C ASP A 129 6.15 -20.44 -3.90
N ASN A 130 5.68 -19.21 -4.14
CA ASN A 130 4.25 -18.91 -4.20
C ASN A 130 3.57 -19.58 -5.40
N TRP A 131 4.22 -19.58 -6.57
CA TRP A 131 3.69 -20.26 -7.74
C TRP A 131 3.57 -21.76 -7.52
N LYS A 132 4.64 -22.39 -7.01
CA LYS A 132 4.64 -23.82 -6.68
C LYS A 132 3.55 -24.16 -5.66
N ASN A 133 3.39 -23.37 -4.61
CA ASN A 133 2.34 -23.58 -3.62
C ASN A 133 0.92 -23.52 -4.21
N ILE A 134 0.68 -22.61 -5.17
CA ILE A 134 -0.62 -22.53 -5.85
C ILE A 134 -0.79 -23.71 -6.83
N SER A 135 0.25 -24.07 -7.58
CA SER A 135 0.24 -25.16 -8.57
C SER A 135 0.03 -26.52 -7.93
N TYR A 136 0.79 -26.85 -6.88
CA TYR A 136 0.65 -28.12 -6.15
C TYR A 136 -0.69 -28.29 -5.45
N SER A 137 -1.37 -27.20 -5.12
CA SER A 137 -2.70 -27.26 -4.51
C SER A 137 -3.81 -27.68 -5.50
N ASN A 138 -3.49 -28.11 -6.72
CA ASN A 138 -4.45 -28.49 -7.79
C ASN A 138 -5.42 -27.35 -8.17
N GLN A 139 -5.03 -26.09 -7.97
CA GLN A 139 -5.88 -24.93 -8.25
C GLN A 139 -5.76 -24.46 -9.69
N SER A 140 -6.12 -25.35 -10.62
CA SER A 140 -6.13 -25.08 -12.05
C SER A 140 -6.83 -23.78 -12.43
N VAL A 141 -7.92 -23.45 -11.73
CA VAL A 141 -8.72 -22.25 -11.98
C VAL A 141 -7.99 -20.96 -11.57
N VAL A 142 -7.23 -20.99 -10.48
CA VAL A 142 -6.48 -19.81 -10.00
C VAL A 142 -5.31 -19.54 -10.94
N ILE A 143 -4.54 -20.57 -11.29
CA ILE A 143 -3.45 -20.45 -12.27
C ILE A 143 -3.99 -19.94 -13.61
N LYS A 144 -5.06 -20.54 -14.13
CA LYS A 144 -5.66 -20.12 -15.40
C LYS A 144 -6.07 -18.64 -15.40
N LYS A 145 -6.61 -18.12 -14.28
CA LYS A 145 -6.93 -16.69 -14.16
C LYS A 145 -5.69 -15.81 -14.00
N LEU A 146 -4.65 -16.27 -13.31
CA LEU A 146 -3.37 -15.56 -13.20
C LEU A 146 -2.70 -15.46 -14.57
N GLU A 147 -2.63 -16.56 -15.31
CA GLU A 147 -2.12 -16.64 -16.68
C GLU A 147 -2.90 -15.72 -17.62
N GLN A 148 -4.24 -15.72 -17.52
CA GLN A 148 -5.08 -14.81 -18.29
C GLN A 148 -4.87 -13.34 -17.89
N PHE A 149 -4.62 -13.05 -16.61
CA PHE A 149 -4.43 -11.69 -16.11
C PHE A 149 -3.06 -11.12 -16.46
N PHE A 150 -2.01 -11.94 -16.36
CA PHE A 150 -0.64 -11.57 -16.69
C PHE A 150 -0.29 -11.82 -18.17
N GLU A 151 -1.23 -12.34 -18.97
CA GLU A 151 -1.01 -12.63 -20.39
C GLU A 151 0.22 -13.51 -20.63
N CYS A 152 0.33 -14.58 -19.84
CA CYS A 152 1.44 -15.52 -19.84
C CYS A 152 0.95 -16.96 -19.83
N CYS A 153 1.85 -17.91 -20.08
CA CYS A 153 1.55 -19.33 -20.09
C CYS A 153 2.72 -20.10 -19.46
N CYS A 154 2.40 -20.96 -18.49
CA CYS A 154 3.35 -21.73 -17.70
C CYS A 154 4.29 -20.87 -16.83
N PHE A 155 4.88 -21.47 -15.80
CA PHE A 155 5.82 -20.74 -14.94
C PHE A 155 7.10 -20.34 -15.69
N ASP A 156 7.75 -21.35 -16.28
CA ASP A 156 9.00 -21.29 -17.00
C ASP A 156 9.08 -22.44 -18.01
N GLU A 157 10.23 -22.59 -18.69
CA GLU A 157 10.45 -23.66 -19.66
C GLU A 157 10.43 -25.07 -19.02
N SER A 158 10.74 -25.18 -17.72
CA SER A 158 10.76 -26.46 -17.02
C SER A 158 9.36 -27.05 -16.85
N ASP A 159 8.36 -26.17 -16.67
CA ASP A 159 6.95 -26.52 -16.50
C ASP A 159 6.32 -27.10 -17.79
N LEU A 160 6.88 -26.80 -18.97
CA LEU A 160 6.42 -27.38 -20.25
C LEU A 160 6.47 -28.90 -20.26
N LYS A 161 7.44 -29.49 -19.53
CA LYS A 161 7.59 -30.96 -19.39
C LYS A 161 6.51 -31.59 -18.50
N LEU A 162 5.83 -30.77 -17.69
CA LEU A 162 4.79 -31.18 -16.76
C LEU A 162 3.37 -30.98 -17.32
N ASN A 163 3.24 -30.71 -18.63
CA ASN A 163 1.95 -30.53 -19.31
C ASN A 163 1.14 -29.30 -18.81
N CYS A 164 1.84 -28.22 -18.42
CA CYS A 164 1.24 -26.95 -17.99
C CYS A 164 0.34 -26.30 -19.06
N THR A 165 0.58 -26.58 -20.34
CA THR A 165 -0.13 -26.00 -21.50
C THR A 165 -1.63 -26.25 -21.52
N ALA A 166 -2.13 -27.23 -20.76
CA ALA A 166 -3.57 -27.50 -20.60
C ALA A 166 -4.33 -26.36 -19.90
N LEU A 167 -3.63 -25.55 -19.10
CA LEU A 167 -4.20 -24.47 -18.30
C LEU A 167 -4.15 -23.12 -19.01
N CYS A 168 -3.24 -23.00 -19.98
CA CYS A 168 -2.96 -21.75 -20.65
C CYS A 168 -4.20 -21.16 -21.33
N PRO A 169 -4.32 -19.83 -21.39
CA PRO A 169 -5.39 -19.16 -22.12
C PRO A 169 -5.40 -19.62 -23.59
N GLN A 170 -6.60 -19.85 -24.13
CA GLN A 170 -6.79 -20.30 -25.50
C GLN A 170 -7.74 -19.36 -26.25
N ASP A 171 -7.50 -19.19 -27.55
CA ASP A 171 -8.41 -18.50 -28.47
C ASP A 171 -9.65 -19.37 -28.80
N ASP A 172 -10.65 -18.83 -29.49
CA ASP A 172 -11.86 -19.50 -29.95
C ASP A 172 -11.57 -20.78 -30.76
N GLN A 173 -10.42 -20.85 -31.43
CA GLN A 173 -9.94 -22.02 -32.18
C GLN A 173 -9.07 -22.99 -31.34
N LYS A 174 -9.04 -22.83 -30.01
CA LYS A 174 -8.25 -23.63 -29.05
C LYS A 174 -6.73 -23.54 -29.23
N ASN A 175 -6.24 -22.48 -29.87
CA ASN A 175 -4.80 -22.20 -29.95
C ASN A 175 -4.33 -21.59 -28.62
N ILE A 176 -3.19 -22.04 -28.10
CA ILE A 176 -2.58 -21.46 -26.90
C ILE A 176 -2.17 -20.01 -27.18
N LEU A 177 -2.72 -19.08 -26.39
CA LEU A 177 -2.32 -17.69 -26.37
C LEU A 177 -1.01 -17.55 -25.58
N TYR A 178 -0.18 -16.58 -25.97
CA TYR A 178 1.08 -16.24 -25.27
C TYR A 178 2.11 -17.37 -25.20
N ASN A 179 2.14 -18.25 -26.20
CA ASN A 179 3.15 -19.31 -26.29
C ASN A 179 4.57 -18.72 -26.34
N GLY A 180 5.43 -19.14 -25.40
CA GLY A 180 6.79 -18.60 -25.23
C GLY A 180 6.91 -17.40 -24.27
N THR A 181 5.79 -16.88 -23.75
CA THR A 181 5.79 -15.86 -22.70
C THR A 181 5.53 -16.52 -21.34
N PHE A 182 6.59 -16.72 -20.57
CA PHE A 182 6.52 -17.38 -19.28
C PHE A 182 6.07 -16.43 -18.17
N CYS A 183 5.30 -16.94 -17.22
CA CYS A 183 4.74 -16.16 -16.12
C CYS A 183 5.82 -15.66 -15.16
N TYR A 184 6.92 -16.40 -14.98
CA TYR A 184 8.03 -15.93 -14.15
C TYR A 184 8.54 -14.56 -14.60
N ASP A 185 8.91 -14.41 -15.87
CA ASP A 185 9.48 -13.15 -16.39
C ASP A 185 8.49 -11.98 -16.30
N VAL A 186 7.21 -12.23 -16.62
CA VAL A 186 6.18 -11.21 -16.58
C VAL A 186 5.87 -10.78 -15.15
N ILE A 187 5.67 -11.73 -14.23
CA ILE A 187 5.38 -11.44 -12.82
C ILE A 187 6.60 -10.79 -12.17
N PHE A 188 7.80 -11.32 -12.40
CA PHE A 188 9.04 -10.75 -11.89
C PHE A 188 9.25 -9.31 -12.36
N GLY A 189 9.09 -9.06 -13.67
CA GLY A 189 9.17 -7.72 -14.25
C GLY A 189 8.10 -6.78 -13.69
N ALA A 190 6.87 -7.26 -13.56
CA ALA A 190 5.77 -6.48 -12.99
C ALA A 190 6.01 -6.13 -11.51
N VAL A 191 6.38 -7.11 -10.69
CA VAL A 191 6.66 -6.92 -9.26
C VAL A 191 7.84 -5.97 -9.08
N ASN A 192 8.97 -6.20 -9.75
CA ASN A 192 10.16 -5.36 -9.60
C ASN A 192 9.91 -3.90 -10.03
N SER A 193 9.21 -3.70 -11.17
CA SER A 193 8.83 -2.35 -11.63
C SER A 193 7.91 -1.62 -10.65
N LYS A 194 6.96 -2.35 -10.03
CA LYS A 194 5.98 -1.76 -9.11
C LYS A 194 6.53 -1.56 -7.71
N LEU A 195 7.42 -2.43 -7.22
CA LEU A 195 8.10 -2.28 -5.93
C LEU A 195 8.90 -0.98 -5.86
N TYR A 196 9.65 -0.65 -6.93
CA TYR A 196 10.37 0.63 -7.00
C TYR A 196 9.41 1.83 -6.93
N LEU A 197 8.27 1.77 -7.63
CA LEU A 197 7.25 2.82 -7.59
C LEU A 197 6.68 2.99 -6.16
N VAL A 198 6.33 1.88 -5.50
CA VAL A 198 5.80 1.87 -4.12
C VAL A 198 6.84 2.41 -3.13
N GLY A 199 8.10 1.97 -3.23
CA GLY A 199 9.19 2.47 -2.40
C GLY A 199 9.40 3.97 -2.57
N SER A 200 9.42 4.46 -3.82
CA SER A 200 9.54 5.89 -4.12
C SER A 200 8.38 6.72 -3.54
N ALA A 201 7.14 6.22 -3.63
CA ALA A 201 5.96 6.86 -3.09
C ALA A 201 6.01 6.90 -1.55
N GLY A 202 6.43 5.81 -0.91
CA GLY A 202 6.62 5.74 0.53
C GLY A 202 7.63 6.77 1.05
N VAL A 203 8.77 6.92 0.37
CA VAL A 203 9.77 7.96 0.70
C VAL A 203 9.19 9.36 0.55
N ALA A 204 8.46 9.64 -0.54
CA ALA A 204 7.84 10.94 -0.76
C ALA A 204 6.80 11.28 0.32
N ILE A 205 5.94 10.32 0.68
CA ILE A 205 4.97 10.47 1.78
C ILE A 205 5.70 10.73 3.09
N GLY A 206 6.75 9.95 3.41
CA GLY A 206 7.54 10.09 4.63
C GLY A 206 8.20 11.46 4.76
N VAL A 207 8.70 12.05 3.66
CA VAL A 207 9.25 13.42 3.68
C VAL A 207 8.16 14.46 3.96
N ILE A 208 7.00 14.35 3.31
CA ILE A 208 5.87 15.26 3.54
C ILE A 208 5.38 15.15 5.00
N GLU A 209 5.31 13.94 5.53
CA GLU A 209 4.95 13.65 6.91
C GLU A 209 5.97 14.23 7.90
N LEU A 210 7.27 14.06 7.65
CA LEU A 210 8.33 14.63 8.48
C LEU A 210 8.21 16.17 8.55
N VAL A 211 8.00 16.82 7.40
CA VAL A 211 7.80 18.28 7.36
C VAL A 211 6.53 18.68 8.12
N SER A 212 5.44 17.92 7.97
CA SER A 212 4.19 18.14 8.71
C SER A 212 4.39 18.02 10.23
N LEU A 213 5.17 17.02 10.67
CA LEU A 213 5.56 16.83 12.07
C LEU A 213 6.36 18.02 12.60
N MET A 214 7.31 18.55 11.82
CA MET A 214 8.07 19.74 12.23
C MET A 214 7.15 20.93 12.48
N PHE A 215 6.24 21.25 11.54
CA PHE A 215 5.28 22.33 11.72
C PHE A 215 4.34 22.10 12.90
N ALA A 216 3.87 20.88 13.11
CA ALA A 216 3.05 20.52 14.27
C ALA A 216 3.81 20.75 15.58
N LEU A 217 5.06 20.31 15.69
CA LEU A 217 5.90 20.53 16.87
C LEU A 217 6.14 22.02 17.14
N PHE A 218 6.45 22.81 16.11
CA PHE A 218 6.58 24.26 16.26
C PHE A 218 5.29 24.93 16.76
N LEU A 219 4.13 24.48 16.27
CA LEU A 219 2.83 24.94 16.75
C LEU A 219 2.59 24.53 18.22
N ILE A 220 2.93 23.30 18.63
CA ILE A 220 2.81 22.84 20.02
C ILE A 220 3.66 23.71 20.95
N VAL A 221 4.95 23.87 20.65
CA VAL A 221 5.88 24.66 21.49
C VAL A 221 5.39 26.09 21.64
N ARG A 222 4.93 26.70 20.55
CA ARG A 222 4.42 28.06 20.57
C ARG A 222 3.15 28.21 21.39
N LEU A 223 2.17 27.32 21.18
CA LEU A 223 0.93 27.35 21.95
C LEU A 223 1.20 27.05 23.43
N TYR A 224 2.19 26.21 23.75
CA TYR A 224 2.56 25.89 25.13
C TYR A 224 3.11 27.12 25.84
N LYS A 225 4.05 27.82 25.17
CA LYS A 225 4.55 29.10 25.64
C LYS A 225 3.40 30.09 25.81
N SER A 226 2.51 30.19 24.81
CA SER A 226 1.34 31.08 24.85
C SER A 226 0.44 30.84 26.06
N ASN A 227 0.14 29.58 26.37
CA ASN A 227 -0.70 29.22 27.52
C ASN A 227 0.02 29.41 28.85
N SER A 228 1.36 29.31 28.88
CA SER A 228 2.14 29.54 30.10
C SER A 228 2.18 31.02 30.54
N TYR A 229 1.89 31.96 29.62
CA TYR A 229 1.79 33.39 29.93
C TYR A 229 0.36 33.83 30.34
N ARG A 230 -0.64 32.97 30.20
CA ARG A 230 -2.04 33.27 30.56
C ARG A 230 -2.37 32.69 31.93
#